data_AF-A0A533VWB5-F1
#
_entry.id   AF-A0A533VWB5-F1
#
_cell.length_a   1.000
_cell.length_b   1.000
_cell.length_c   1.000
_cell.angle_alpha   90.00
_cell.angle_beta   90.00
_cell.angle_gamma   90.00
#
_symmetry.space_group_name_H-M   'P 1'
#
loop_
_entity.id
_entity.type
_entity.pdbx_description
1 polymer ?
#
loop_
_entity_poly.entity_id
_entity_poly.type
_entity_poly.pdbx_seq_one_letter_code
_entity_poly.pdbx_strand_id
1 'polypeptide(L)'
;MWPFRWMMQRKRGLRMLILSMLSNSPKNGIEIMNEIEAATRGWWRPSPGSIYPLMKDLIGEGLVKRTEDEKYELTDKASEQMEWSFGPPSTKPQTVEEMLNEITSYVSYFEELSSSDQSKLAPQMKRLKEIAERLSRLLKP
;
A
#
# COMPACT_ATOMS: atom_id res chain seq x y z
N MET A 1 -0.20 6.11 -17.61
CA MET A 1 -1.51 6.07 -16.92
C MET A 1 -2.06 4.63 -16.76
N TRP A 2 -1.21 3.58 -16.78
CA TRP A 2 -1.59 2.16 -16.71
C TRP A 2 -1.10 1.39 -15.46
N PRO A 3 -0.03 1.78 -14.72
CA PRO A 3 0.48 0.97 -13.60
C PRO A 3 -0.33 1.09 -12.30
N PHE A 4 -0.97 2.25 -12.04
CA PHE A 4 -1.75 2.49 -10.81
C PHE A 4 -2.98 1.57 -10.71
N ARG A 5 -3.64 1.29 -11.83
CA ARG A 5 -4.82 0.41 -11.90
C ARG A 5 -4.50 -1.02 -11.43
N TRP A 6 -3.37 -1.56 -11.87
CA TRP A 6 -3.00 -2.94 -11.56
C TRP A 6 -2.46 -3.10 -10.14
N MET A 7 -1.78 -2.07 -9.63
CA MET A 7 -1.33 -2.02 -8.24
C MET A 7 -2.52 -2.03 -7.26
N MET A 8 -3.58 -1.26 -7.57
CA MET A 8 -4.80 -1.17 -6.75
C MET A 8 -5.73 -2.39 -6.89
N GLN A 9 -5.82 -2.98 -8.08
CA GLN A 9 -6.64 -4.18 -8.32
C GLN A 9 -6.01 -5.47 -7.75
N ARG A 10 -4.71 -5.47 -7.48
CA ARG A 10 -4.06 -6.59 -6.79
C ARG A 10 -4.54 -6.65 -5.34
N LYS A 11 -4.63 -7.88 -4.80
CA LYS A 11 -5.08 -8.15 -3.42
C LYS A 11 -4.43 -7.23 -2.38
N ARG A 12 -3.14 -6.90 -2.55
CA ARG A 12 -2.40 -5.97 -1.68
C ARG A 12 -2.86 -4.51 -1.79
N GLY A 13 -3.15 -3.99 -2.98
CA GLY A 13 -3.60 -2.61 -3.16
C GLY A 13 -5.03 -2.39 -2.66
N LEU A 14 -5.94 -3.30 -3.00
CA LEU A 14 -7.33 -3.25 -2.52
C LEU A 14 -7.38 -3.34 -0.99
N ARG A 15 -6.53 -4.17 -0.39
CA ARG A 15 -6.39 -4.27 1.06
C ARG A 15 -6.01 -2.94 1.70
N MET A 16 -4.97 -2.28 1.21
CA MET A 16 -4.51 -1.01 1.79
C MET A 16 -5.57 0.09 1.66
N LEU A 17 -6.25 0.14 0.52
CA LEU A 17 -7.33 1.10 0.28
C LEU A 17 -8.48 0.93 1.29
N ILE A 18 -8.91 -0.31 1.50
CA ILE A 18 -9.96 -0.66 2.46
C ILE A 18 -9.55 -0.29 3.89
N LEU A 19 -8.34 -0.64 4.30
CA LEU A 19 -7.84 -0.33 5.64
C LEU A 19 -7.79 1.19 5.88
N SER A 20 -7.34 1.95 4.87
CA SER A 20 -7.35 3.41 4.90
C SER A 20 -8.77 4.01 4.94
N MET A 21 -9.75 3.40 4.28
CA MET A 21 -11.15 3.84 4.38
C MET A 21 -11.74 3.59 5.77
N LEU A 22 -11.45 2.42 6.35
CA LEU A 22 -11.93 2.04 7.67
C LEU A 22 -11.25 2.83 8.80
N SER A 23 -10.06 3.39 8.59
CA SER A 23 -9.43 4.31 9.55
C SER A 23 -10.17 5.63 9.68
N ASN A 24 -10.94 6.04 8.66
CA ASN A 24 -11.74 7.25 8.72
C ASN A 24 -13.09 7.03 9.41
N SER A 25 -13.74 5.88 9.18
CA SER A 25 -15.04 5.54 9.79
C SER A 25 -15.43 4.08 9.54
N PRO A 26 -16.26 3.46 10.41
CA PRO A 26 -16.85 2.14 10.15
C PRO A 26 -17.74 2.13 8.90
N LYS A 27 -17.61 1.08 8.07
CA LYS A 27 -18.33 0.97 6.78
C LYS A 27 -18.81 -0.45 6.51
N ASN A 28 -19.96 -0.61 5.85
CA ASN A 28 -20.39 -1.88 5.29
C ASN A 28 -19.76 -2.13 3.90
N GLY A 29 -19.92 -3.35 3.37
CA GLY A 29 -19.31 -3.73 2.08
C GLY A 29 -19.75 -2.87 0.89
N ILE A 30 -20.99 -2.38 0.89
CA ILE A 30 -21.54 -1.52 -0.18
C ILE A 30 -20.94 -0.12 -0.10
N GLU A 31 -20.86 0.45 1.11
CA GLU A 31 -20.21 1.75 1.37
C GLU A 31 -18.76 1.73 0.88
N ILE A 32 -18.00 0.66 1.18
CA ILE A 32 -16.63 0.46 0.67
C ILE A 32 -16.58 0.45 -0.86
N MET A 33 -17.42 -0.37 -1.52
CA MET A 33 -17.43 -0.44 -2.99
C MET A 33 -17.75 0.92 -3.64
N ASN A 34 -18.71 1.66 -3.09
CA ASN A 34 -19.14 2.96 -3.59
C ASN A 34 -18.09 4.04 -3.36
N GLU A 35 -17.40 4.02 -2.21
CA GLU A 35 -16.34 4.97 -1.91
C GLU A 35 -15.13 4.77 -2.84
N ILE A 36 -14.78 3.52 -3.16
CA ILE A 36 -13.72 3.20 -4.12
C ILE A 36 -14.11 3.68 -5.53
N GLU A 37 -15.37 3.48 -5.93
CA GLU A 37 -15.89 3.99 -7.20
C GLU A 37 -15.84 5.52 -7.25
N ALA A 38 -16.27 6.21 -6.18
CA ALA A 38 -16.23 7.66 -6.09
C ALA A 38 -14.79 8.20 -6.13
N ALA A 39 -13.88 7.61 -5.35
CA ALA A 39 -12.46 7.99 -5.31
C ALA A 39 -11.77 7.81 -6.67
N THR A 40 -12.22 6.85 -7.47
CA THR A 40 -11.74 6.61 -8.83
C THR A 40 -12.56 7.31 -9.92
N ARG A 41 -13.45 8.25 -9.56
CA ARG A 41 -14.31 8.99 -10.48
C ARG A 41 -15.14 8.07 -11.41
N GLY A 42 -15.60 6.95 -10.87
CA GLY A 42 -16.42 5.95 -11.56
C GLY A 42 -15.62 4.97 -12.42
N TRP A 43 -14.29 5.07 -12.48
CA TRP A 43 -13.51 4.25 -13.41
C TRP A 43 -13.22 2.83 -12.89
N TRP A 44 -13.40 2.57 -11.59
CA TRP A 44 -13.26 1.24 -11.02
C TRP A 44 -14.14 1.05 -9.80
N ARG A 45 -14.98 0.00 -9.85
CA ARG A 45 -15.73 -0.49 -8.69
C ARG A 45 -15.34 -1.96 -8.43
N PRO A 46 -14.80 -2.29 -7.25
CA PRO A 46 -14.50 -3.68 -6.92
C PRO A 46 -15.78 -4.51 -6.80
N SER A 47 -15.71 -5.79 -7.14
CA SER A 47 -16.85 -6.69 -7.05
C SER A 47 -17.03 -7.21 -5.62
N PRO A 48 -18.25 -7.64 -5.24
CA PRO A 48 -18.49 -8.37 -4.00
C PRO A 48 -17.52 -9.55 -3.78
N GLY A 49 -17.19 -10.28 -4.85
CA GLY A 49 -16.27 -11.41 -4.82
C GLY A 49 -14.82 -11.03 -4.53
N SER A 50 -14.44 -9.76 -4.65
CA SER A 50 -13.12 -9.24 -4.23
C SER A 50 -13.14 -8.64 -2.83
N ILE A 51 -14.27 -8.08 -2.39
CA ILE A 51 -14.42 -7.43 -1.09
C ILE A 51 -14.63 -8.44 0.03
N TYR A 52 -15.63 -9.32 -0.08
CA TYR A 52 -16.02 -10.16 1.04
C TYR A 52 -14.96 -11.19 1.46
N PRO A 53 -14.24 -11.86 0.53
CA PRO A 53 -13.11 -12.72 0.92
C PRO A 53 -12.00 -11.92 1.61
N LEU A 54 -11.70 -10.71 1.13
CA LEU A 54 -10.68 -9.86 1.73
C LEU A 54 -11.09 -9.34 3.12
N MET A 55 -12.37 -9.01 3.33
CA MET A 55 -12.92 -8.70 4.66
C MET A 55 -12.77 -9.89 5.61
N LYS A 56 -13.06 -11.10 5.13
CA LYS A 56 -12.90 -12.33 5.92
C LYS A 56 -11.45 -12.54 6.33
N ASP A 57 -10.51 -12.32 5.40
CA ASP A 57 -9.07 -12.40 5.69
C ASP A 57 -8.68 -11.36 6.77
N LEU A 58 -9.10 -10.11 6.62
CA LEU A 58 -8.80 -9.03 7.57
C LEU A 58 -9.39 -9.27 8.96
N ILE A 59 -10.57 -9.89 9.04
CA ILE A 59 -11.18 -10.34 10.31
C ILE A 59 -10.38 -11.49 10.91
N GLY A 60 -10.01 -12.48 10.10
CA GLY A 60 -9.19 -13.61 10.54
C GLY A 60 -7.82 -13.19 11.07
N GLU A 61 -7.25 -12.12 10.50
CA GLU A 61 -6.00 -11.51 10.96
C GLU A 61 -6.19 -10.61 12.19
N GLY A 62 -7.44 -10.32 12.57
CA GLY A 62 -7.78 -9.47 13.71
C GLY A 62 -7.53 -7.98 13.46
N LEU A 63 -7.49 -7.53 12.21
CA LEU A 63 -7.32 -6.11 11.82
C LEU A 63 -8.65 -5.39 11.62
N VAL A 64 -9.71 -6.15 11.39
CA VAL A 64 -11.05 -5.63 11.24
C VAL A 64 -11.98 -6.46 12.12
N LYS A 65 -12.96 -5.82 12.74
CA LYS A 65 -14.06 -6.48 13.44
C LYS A 65 -15.39 -6.06 12.81
N ARG A 66 -16.42 -6.89 12.99
CA ARG A 66 -17.79 -6.55 12.60
C ARG A 66 -18.50 -5.95 13.82
N THR A 67 -19.14 -4.79 13.64
CA THR A 67 -19.95 -4.14 14.67
C THR A 67 -21.36 -4.75 14.72
N GLU A 68 -22.13 -4.39 15.74
CA GLU A 68 -23.53 -4.81 15.89
C GLU A 68 -24.41 -4.31 14.72
N ASP A 69 -24.08 -3.13 14.16
CA ASP A 69 -24.73 -2.54 12.99
C ASP A 69 -24.28 -3.15 11.65
N GLU A 70 -23.70 -4.35 11.68
CA GLU A 70 -23.17 -5.07 10.52
C GLU A 70 -22.07 -4.35 9.72
N LYS A 71 -21.48 -3.29 10.26
CA LYS A 71 -20.36 -2.55 9.65
C LYS A 71 -19.02 -3.17 10.02
N TYR A 72 -18.02 -2.89 9.20
CA TYR A 72 -16.62 -3.20 9.48
C TYR A 72 -15.96 -2.02 10.17
N GLU A 73 -15.16 -2.28 11.19
CA GLU A 73 -14.41 -1.30 11.95
C GLU A 73 -12.98 -1.81 12.16
N LEU A 74 -12.00 -0.91 12.19
CA LEU A 74 -10.63 -1.28 12.56
C LEU A 74 -10.53 -1.72 14.02
N THR A 75 -9.64 -2.66 14.27
CA THR A 75 -9.22 -2.99 15.63
C THR A 75 -8.00 -2.16 16.02
N ASP A 76 -7.69 -2.11 17.31
CA ASP A 76 -6.47 -1.43 17.80
C ASP A 76 -5.19 -2.03 17.19
N LYS A 77 -5.19 -3.36 16.97
CA LYS A 77 -4.11 -4.09 16.28
C LYS A 77 -3.87 -3.58 14.86
N ALA A 78 -4.92 -3.12 14.19
CA ALA A 78 -4.82 -2.58 12.84
C ALA A 78 -4.13 -1.23 12.81
N SER A 79 -4.36 -0.39 13.82
CA SER A 79 -3.68 0.89 14.00
C SER A 79 -2.18 0.68 14.19
N GLU A 80 -1.78 -0.25 15.07
CA GLU A 80 -0.37 -0.61 15.28
C GLU A 80 0.30 -1.14 13.99
N GLN A 81 -0.41 -1.99 13.23
CA GLN A 81 0.10 -2.54 11.98
C GLN A 81 0.09 -1.53 10.82
N MET A 82 -0.81 -0.56 10.81
CA MET A 82 -0.89 0.50 9.79
C MET A 82 0.11 1.62 10.03
N GLU A 83 0.37 2.00 11.28
CA GLU A 83 1.48 2.90 11.62
C GLU A 83 2.82 2.35 11.10
N TRP A 84 2.97 1.03 11.07
CA TRP A 84 4.11 0.30 10.50
C TRP A 84 4.04 0.15 8.96
N SER A 85 2.84 0.15 8.36
CA SER A 85 2.62 -0.10 6.93
C SER A 85 2.51 1.16 6.07
N PHE A 86 2.33 2.34 6.68
CA PHE A 86 2.53 3.65 6.01
C PHE A 86 3.99 4.13 6.10
N GLY A 87 4.85 3.38 6.80
CA GLY A 87 6.30 3.44 6.71
C GLY A 87 6.87 2.28 5.88
N PRO A 88 8.18 2.26 5.61
CA PRO A 88 8.81 1.09 5.02
C PRO A 88 8.56 -0.15 5.89
N PRO A 89 8.42 -1.35 5.28
CA PRO A 89 8.12 -2.57 6.02
C PRO A 89 9.21 -2.76 7.04
N SER A 90 8.85 -2.70 8.30
CA SER A 90 9.87 -2.58 9.35
C SER A 90 10.17 -3.94 9.99
N THR A 91 9.59 -5.00 9.44
CA THR A 91 10.21 -6.33 9.37
C THR A 91 11.32 -6.32 8.33
N LYS A 92 12.54 -6.65 8.75
CA LYS A 92 13.65 -6.90 7.82
C LYS A 92 13.20 -7.88 6.73
N PRO A 93 13.39 -7.56 5.44
CA PRO A 93 13.03 -8.49 4.37
C PRO A 93 13.76 -9.82 4.56
N GLN A 94 13.01 -10.93 4.52
CA GLN A 94 13.52 -12.29 4.76
C GLN A 94 13.87 -13.01 3.45
N THR A 95 13.38 -12.50 2.32
CA THR A 95 13.64 -13.07 1.00
C THR A 95 14.25 -12.02 0.06
N VAL A 96 14.98 -12.49 -0.96
CA VAL A 96 15.55 -11.62 -2.01
C VAL A 96 14.44 -10.84 -2.72
N GLU A 97 13.28 -11.47 -2.95
CA GLU A 97 12.12 -10.82 -3.56
C GLU A 97 11.59 -9.66 -2.70
N GLU A 98 11.50 -9.85 -1.38
CA GLU A 98 11.12 -8.77 -0.45
C GLU A 98 12.13 -7.63 -0.44
N MET A 99 13.43 -7.93 -0.47
CA MET A 99 14.48 -6.91 -0.57
C MET A 99 14.33 -6.07 -1.85
N LEU A 100 14.08 -6.73 -2.99
CA LEU A 100 13.89 -6.05 -4.27
C LEU A 100 12.62 -5.20 -4.30
N ASN A 101 11.53 -5.68 -3.70
CA ASN A 101 10.29 -4.91 -3.56
C ASN A 101 10.49 -3.65 -2.70
N GLU A 102 11.27 -3.74 -1.63
CA GLU A 102 11.57 -2.60 -0.76
C GLU A 102 12.45 -1.57 -1.49
N ILE A 103 13.52 -2.02 -2.16
CA ILE A 103 14.37 -1.14 -2.99
C ILE A 103 13.53 -0.42 -4.05
N THR A 104 12.63 -1.14 -4.73
CA THR A 104 11.74 -0.55 -5.75
C THR A 104 10.85 0.53 -5.15
N SER A 105 10.30 0.30 -3.95
CA SER A 105 9.43 1.26 -3.27
C SER A 105 10.18 2.56 -2.92
N TYR A 106 11.41 2.46 -2.40
CA TYR A 106 12.23 3.65 -2.12
C TYR A 106 12.64 4.40 -3.39
N VAL A 107 12.95 3.69 -4.48
CA VAL A 107 13.27 4.33 -5.77
C VAL A 107 12.08 5.15 -6.26
N SER A 108 10.86 4.60 -6.22
CA SER A 108 9.66 5.35 -6.56
C SER A 108 9.44 6.58 -5.68
N TYR A 109 9.70 6.48 -4.36
CA TYR A 109 9.66 7.64 -3.47
C TYR A 109 10.67 8.73 -3.87
N PHE A 110 11.89 8.34 -4.27
CA PHE A 110 12.87 9.31 -4.76
C PHE A 110 12.46 9.94 -6.10
N GLU A 111 11.79 9.20 -6.99
CA GLU A 111 11.26 9.75 -8.25
C GLU A 111 10.16 10.78 -7.99
N GLU A 112 9.24 10.50 -7.06
CA GLU A 112 8.20 11.43 -6.63
C GLU A 112 8.78 12.66 -5.94
N LEU A 113 9.75 12.46 -5.05
CA LEU A 113 10.45 13.54 -4.36
C LEU A 113 11.25 14.40 -5.36
N SER A 114 11.86 13.80 -6.37
CA SER A 114 12.57 14.52 -7.45
C SER A 114 11.59 15.31 -8.33
N SER A 115 10.39 14.80 -8.52
CA SER A 115 9.35 15.42 -9.35
C SER A 115 8.64 16.57 -8.62
N SER A 116 8.55 16.51 -7.30
CA SER A 116 7.87 17.50 -6.46
C SER A 116 8.80 18.59 -5.92
N ASP A 117 9.99 18.23 -5.43
CA ASP A 117 10.97 19.15 -4.86
C ASP A 117 12.39 18.57 -4.92
N GLN A 118 13.06 18.79 -6.06
CA GLN A 118 14.41 18.28 -6.31
C GLN A 118 15.45 18.77 -5.28
N SER A 119 15.20 19.91 -4.61
CA SER A 119 16.14 20.47 -3.63
C SER A 119 16.34 19.56 -2.42
N LYS A 120 15.36 18.71 -2.11
CA LYS A 120 15.44 17.71 -1.02
C LYS A 120 16.36 16.54 -1.34
N LEU A 121 16.52 16.21 -2.63
CA LEU A 121 17.39 15.14 -3.10
C LEU A 121 18.80 15.61 -3.46
N ALA A 122 18.95 16.88 -3.84
CA ALA A 122 20.22 17.45 -4.28
C ALA A 122 21.39 17.19 -3.30
N PRO A 123 21.24 17.31 -1.96
CA PRO A 123 22.31 17.02 -1.01
C PRO A 123 22.77 15.56 -1.01
N GLN A 124 21.89 14.64 -1.40
CA GLN A 124 22.12 13.18 -1.34
C GLN A 124 22.49 12.57 -2.70
N MET A 125 22.55 13.39 -3.76
CA MET A 125 22.77 12.93 -5.13
C MET A 125 24.08 12.13 -5.31
N LYS A 126 25.15 12.54 -4.60
CA LYS A 126 26.42 11.80 -4.61
C LYS A 126 26.24 10.37 -4.10
N ARG A 127 25.54 10.21 -2.99
CA ARG A 127 25.28 8.90 -2.34
C ARG A 127 24.36 8.02 -3.20
N LEU A 128 23.36 8.61 -3.84
CA LEU A 128 22.50 7.89 -4.79
C LEU A 128 23.28 7.33 -5.98
N LYS A 129 24.21 8.12 -6.54
CA LYS A 129 25.10 7.66 -7.62
C LYS A 129 25.98 6.48 -7.18
N GLU A 130 26.56 6.53 -5.98
CA GLU A 130 27.37 5.43 -5.43
C GLU A 130 26.54 4.15 -5.26
N ILE A 131 25.29 4.26 -4.78
CA ILE A 131 24.38 3.11 -4.64
C ILE A 131 24.06 2.52 -6.02
N ALA A 132 23.72 3.35 -7.00
CA ALA A 132 23.41 2.91 -8.36
C ALA A 132 24.61 2.18 -9.00
N GLU A 133 25.83 2.67 -8.78
CA GLU A 133 27.04 2.01 -9.28
C GLU A 133 27.30 0.66 -8.61
N ARG A 134 27.07 0.55 -7.29
CA ARG A 134 27.18 -0.73 -6.58
C ARG A 134 26.19 -1.75 -7.11
N LEU A 135 24.94 -1.34 -7.35
CA LEU A 135 23.90 -2.20 -7.92
C LEU A 135 24.24 -2.63 -9.34
N SER A 136 24.75 -1.73 -10.19
CA SER A 136 25.10 -2.05 -11.58
C SER A 136 26.25 -3.07 -11.68
N ARG A 137 27.18 -3.07 -10.73
CA ARG A 137 28.25 -4.08 -10.66
C ARG A 137 27.72 -5.49 -10.39
N LEU A 138 26.58 -5.63 -9.69
CA LEU A 138 25.95 -6.93 -9.42
C LEU A 138 25.30 -7.54 -10.67
N LEU A 139 25.04 -6.73 -11.70
CA LEU A 139 24.42 -7.16 -12.95
C LEU A 139 25.45 -7.55 -14.02
N LYS A 140 26.75 -7.40 -13.72
CA LYS A 140 27.81 -7.84 -14.62
C LYS A 140 27.95 -9.36 -14.54
N PRO A 141 28.04 -10.06 -15.69
CA PRO A 141 28.19 -11.51 -15.73
C PRO A 141 29.50 -11.98 -15.09
#